data_AF-A0A351Z2H3-F1
#
_entry.id   AF-A0A351Z2H3-F1
#
_cell.length_a   1.000
_cell.length_b   1.000
_cell.length_c   1.000
_cell.angle_alpha   90.00
_cell.angle_beta   90.00
_cell.angle_gamma   90.00
#
_symmetry.space_group_name_H-M   'P 1'
#
loop_
_entity.id
_entity.type
_entity.pdbx_description
1 polymer ?
#
loop_
_entity_poly.entity_id
_entity_poly.type
_entity_poly.pdbx_seq_one_letter_code
_entity_poly.pdbx_strand_id
1 'polypeptide(L)'
;MLREIQIIKKEEVYTYDELAFLEERFLPLLDDKNLMAPLAEKIKSLMANLENQKASMAIFFMPKTSFNILALIQGDDFVCRVTKEEIQALYKTFDFIEQKERKPIHVHLQKKIKVLKDYLEDGNEVSPVPIHADNFSSMEIL
;
A
#
# COMPACT_ATOMS: atom_id res chain seq x y z
N MET A 1 14.74 -13.53 17.84
CA MET A 1 13.43 -12.88 18.03
C MET A 1 12.74 -12.91 16.69
N LEU A 2 11.55 -13.49 16.56
CA LEU A 2 10.71 -13.40 15.37
C LEU A 2 10.20 -11.95 15.26
N ARG A 3 10.40 -11.26 14.13
CA ARG A 3 9.77 -9.95 13.88
C ARG A 3 8.40 -10.24 13.29
N GLU A 4 7.36 -9.73 13.92
CA GLU A 4 5.99 -9.78 13.44
C GLU A 4 5.56 -8.40 12.97
N ILE A 5 4.62 -8.37 12.02
CA ILE A 5 3.92 -7.16 11.60
C ILE A 5 2.42 -7.40 11.55
N GLN A 6 1.65 -6.33 11.71
CA GLN A 6 0.20 -6.34 11.53
C GLN A 6 -0.16 -6.25 10.04
N ILE A 7 -1.01 -7.17 9.58
CA ILE A 7 -1.51 -7.23 8.21
C ILE A 7 -3.03 -7.27 8.17
N ILE A 8 -3.59 -6.96 7.00
CA ILE A 8 -5.00 -7.19 6.67
C ILE A 8 -5.08 -8.04 5.40
N LYS A 9 -6.01 -9.00 5.37
CA LYS A 9 -6.21 -9.92 4.24
C LYS A 9 -6.96 -9.32 3.05
N LYS A 10 -7.70 -8.22 3.26
CA LYS A 10 -8.36 -7.48 2.17
C LYS A 10 -7.27 -6.92 1.24
N GLU A 11 -7.41 -7.13 -0.06
CA GLU A 11 -6.33 -6.93 -1.02
C GLU A 11 -6.09 -5.44 -1.32
N GLU A 12 -7.16 -4.66 -1.17
CA GLU A 12 -7.26 -3.24 -1.45
C GLU A 12 -6.94 -2.34 -0.24
N VAL A 13 -6.74 -2.93 0.95
CA VAL A 13 -6.58 -2.22 2.23
C VAL A 13 -5.20 -2.48 2.83
N TYR A 14 -4.43 -1.45 3.18
CA TYR A 14 -3.05 -1.54 3.64
C TYR A 14 -2.86 -1.00 5.07
N THR A 15 -2.24 -1.78 5.94
CA THR A 15 -1.93 -1.40 7.33
C THR A 15 -0.71 -0.49 7.39
N TYR A 16 -0.49 0.12 8.56
CA TYR A 16 0.71 0.89 8.83
C TYR A 16 1.99 0.05 8.61
N ASP A 17 2.04 -1.16 9.17
CA ASP A 17 3.25 -1.98 9.09
C ASP A 17 3.52 -2.50 7.67
N GLU A 18 2.47 -2.75 6.88
CA GLU A 18 2.61 -3.10 5.46
C GLU A 18 3.22 -1.94 4.66
N LEU A 19 2.75 -0.71 4.90
CA LEU A 19 3.30 0.50 4.27
C LEU A 19 4.75 0.75 4.72
N ALA A 20 5.04 0.61 6.01
CA ALA A 20 6.39 0.71 6.54
C ALA A 20 7.32 -0.35 5.92
N PHE A 21 6.84 -1.58 5.74
CA PHE A 21 7.62 -2.63 5.10
C PHE A 21 7.92 -2.31 3.63
N LEU A 22 6.95 -1.76 2.88
CA LEU A 22 7.18 -1.27 1.51
C LEU A 22 8.23 -0.16 1.48
N GLU A 23 8.15 0.82 2.38
CA GLU A 23 9.13 1.90 2.50
C GLU A 23 10.54 1.37 2.82
N GLU A 24 10.66 0.50 3.83
CA GLU A 24 11.96 0.02 4.32
C GLU A 24 12.64 -0.97 3.36
N ARG A 25 11.86 -1.83 2.68
CA ARG A 25 12.39 -3.00 1.97
C ARG A 25 12.26 -2.94 0.47
N PHE A 26 11.19 -2.35 -0.06
CA PHE A 26 10.91 -2.35 -1.49
C PHE A 26 11.36 -1.06 -2.16
N LEU A 27 11.07 0.09 -1.54
CA LEU A 27 11.41 1.39 -2.10
C LEU A 27 12.92 1.54 -2.43
N PRO A 28 13.88 1.06 -1.61
CA PRO A 28 15.30 1.13 -1.95
C PRO A 28 15.70 0.31 -3.18
N LEU A 29 14.88 -0.68 -3.55
CA LEU A 29 15.10 -1.58 -4.68
C LEU A 29 14.47 -1.07 -5.98
N LEU A 30 13.80 0.08 -5.97
CA LEU A 30 13.30 0.71 -7.18
C LEU A 30 14.43 1.06 -8.13
N ASP A 31 14.27 0.61 -9.38
CA ASP A 31 15.19 0.88 -10.48
C ASP A 31 15.07 2.34 -10.93
N ASP A 32 13.84 2.85 -11.08
CA ASP A 32 13.59 4.24 -11.44
C ASP A 32 13.73 5.18 -10.23
N LYS A 33 14.88 5.85 -10.16
CA LYS A 33 15.19 6.82 -9.10
C LYS A 33 14.32 8.08 -9.14
N ASN A 34 13.73 8.41 -10.30
CA ASN A 34 12.82 9.56 -10.39
C ASN A 34 11.48 9.27 -9.69
N LEU A 35 11.06 8.01 -9.62
CA LEU A 35 9.85 7.58 -8.93
C LEU A 35 10.09 7.32 -7.44
N MET A 36 11.34 7.06 -7.05
CA MET A 36 11.69 6.69 -5.67
C MET A 36 11.31 7.77 -4.65
N ALA A 37 11.72 9.03 -4.87
CA ALA A 37 11.44 10.11 -3.91
C ALA A 37 9.94 10.47 -3.83
N PRO A 38 9.22 10.67 -4.96
CA PRO A 38 7.77 10.91 -4.91
C PRO A 38 6.99 9.79 -4.23
N LEU A 39 7.34 8.52 -4.51
CA LEU A 39 6.67 7.38 -3.89
C LEU A 39 6.99 7.27 -2.39
N ALA A 40 8.22 7.62 -1.97
CA ALA A 40 8.57 7.71 -0.56
C ALA A 40 7.68 8.71 0.19
N GLU A 41 7.52 9.92 -0.37
CA GLU A 41 6.71 10.97 0.24
C GLU A 41 5.24 10.55 0.35
N LYS A 42 4.70 9.87 -0.67
CA LYS A 42 3.34 9.33 -0.64
C LYS A 42 3.18 8.26 0.43
N ILE A 43 4.08 7.28 0.51
CA ILE A 43 4.03 6.24 1.55
C ILE A 43 4.11 6.86 2.94
N LYS A 44 5.00 7.84 3.16
CA LYS A 44 5.08 8.58 4.43
C LYS A 44 3.79 9.32 4.75
N SER A 45 3.17 9.97 3.77
CA SER A 45 1.89 10.64 3.94
C SER A 45 0.78 9.66 4.34
N LEU A 46 0.72 8.49 3.67
CA LEU A 46 -0.21 7.41 4.03
C LEU A 46 0.02 6.92 5.47
N MET A 47 1.28 6.69 5.85
CA MET A 47 1.64 6.26 7.21
C MET A 47 1.29 7.31 8.26
N ALA A 48 1.53 8.59 7.98
CA ALA A 48 1.20 9.68 8.90
C ALA A 48 -0.30 9.75 9.24
N ASN A 49 -1.17 9.40 8.29
CA ASN A 49 -2.62 9.32 8.50
C ASN A 49 -3.03 8.14 9.39
N LEU A 50 -2.15 7.16 9.62
CA LEU A 50 -2.39 6.01 10.48
C LEU A 50 -1.62 6.06 11.81
N GLU A 51 -0.67 6.99 11.98
CA GLU A 51 0.32 6.99 13.06
C GLU A 51 -0.29 6.88 14.47
N ASN A 52 -1.41 7.58 14.70
CA ASN A 52 -2.09 7.58 16.00
C ASN A 52 -3.06 6.40 16.20
N GLN A 53 -3.33 5.59 15.17
CA GLN A 53 -4.37 4.56 15.17
C GLN A 53 -3.95 3.29 14.39
N LYS A 54 -2.66 2.92 14.48
CA LYS A 54 -2.04 1.82 13.69
C LYS A 54 -2.76 0.46 13.78
N ALA A 55 -3.43 0.20 14.91
CA ALA A 55 -4.10 -1.07 15.19
C ALA A 55 -5.62 -1.06 14.87
N SER A 56 -6.17 0.06 14.39
CA SER A 56 -7.61 0.22 14.13
C SER A 56 -7.94 0.92 12.82
N MET A 57 -6.92 1.49 12.16
CA MET A 57 -7.05 2.18 10.88
C MET A 57 -6.12 1.57 9.84
N ALA A 58 -6.55 1.63 8.59
CA ALA A 58 -5.78 1.21 7.43
C ALA A 58 -6.07 2.14 6.25
N ILE A 59 -5.23 2.10 5.21
CA ILE A 59 -5.45 2.83 3.96
C ILE A 59 -6.22 1.95 3.00
N PHE A 60 -7.38 2.39 2.54
CA PHE A 60 -8.09 1.78 1.44
C PHE A 60 -7.83 2.57 0.15
N PHE A 61 -7.33 1.89 -0.89
CA PHE A 61 -7.22 2.47 -2.23
C PHE A 61 -8.58 2.44 -2.93
N MET A 62 -9.44 3.38 -2.54
CA MET A 62 -10.83 3.42 -2.97
C MET A 62 -10.94 3.81 -4.46
N PRO A 63 -11.73 3.09 -5.28
CA PRO A 63 -12.11 3.55 -6.61
C PRO A 63 -12.59 5.00 -6.64
N LYS A 64 -12.06 5.84 -7.54
CA LYS A 64 -12.43 7.26 -7.63
C LYS A 64 -13.93 7.48 -7.86
N THR A 65 -14.59 6.58 -8.58
CA THR A 65 -16.04 6.60 -8.78
C THR A 65 -16.82 6.48 -7.46
N SER A 66 -16.35 5.63 -6.54
CA SER A 66 -16.93 5.46 -5.21
C SER A 66 -16.54 6.60 -4.28
N PHE A 67 -15.29 7.07 -4.38
CA PHE A 67 -14.80 8.22 -3.62
C PHE A 67 -15.61 9.47 -3.90
N ASN A 68 -15.89 9.80 -5.17
CA ASN A 68 -16.65 10.99 -5.53
C ASN A 68 -18.05 11.02 -4.88
N ILE A 69 -18.68 9.86 -4.70
CA ILE A 69 -20.00 9.77 -4.06
C ILE A 69 -19.88 9.98 -2.55
N LEU A 70 -18.85 9.39 -1.92
CA LEU A 70 -18.64 9.49 -0.48
C LEU A 70 -18.10 10.86 -0.06
N ALA A 71 -17.21 11.46 -0.84
CA ALA A 71 -16.64 12.79 -0.60
C ALA A 71 -17.73 13.88 -0.55
N LEU A 72 -18.79 13.74 -1.35
CA LEU A 72 -19.97 14.62 -1.31
C LEU A 72 -20.72 14.57 0.03
N ILE A 73 -20.53 13.51 0.82
CA ILE A 73 -21.25 13.25 2.07
C ILE A 73 -20.33 13.43 3.29
N GLN A 74 -19.05 13.05 3.17
CA GLN A 74 -18.14 12.89 4.31
C GLN A 74 -16.98 13.90 4.33
N GLY A 75 -16.82 14.72 3.28
CA GLY A 75 -15.66 15.60 3.13
C GLY A 75 -14.52 14.91 2.37
N ASP A 76 -13.61 15.72 1.82
CA ASP A 76 -12.45 15.22 1.05
C ASP A 76 -11.40 14.61 2.00
N ASP A 77 -11.59 13.36 2.41
CA ASP A 77 -10.63 12.58 3.24
C ASP A 77 -9.53 11.90 2.41
N PHE A 78 -9.23 12.47 1.25
CA PHE A 78 -8.22 11.96 0.33
C PHE A 78 -6.81 12.33 0.79
N VAL A 79 -5.90 11.35 0.82
CA VAL A 79 -4.52 11.57 1.29
C VAL A 79 -3.59 12.06 0.17
N CYS A 80 -3.41 11.27 -0.89
CA CYS A 80 -2.44 11.56 -1.96
C CYS A 80 -2.76 10.82 -3.25
N ARG A 81 -2.31 11.32 -4.42
CA ARG A 81 -2.54 10.63 -5.71
C ARG A 81 -1.46 9.57 -5.91
N VAL A 82 -1.84 8.38 -6.36
CA VAL A 82 -0.90 7.35 -6.78
C VAL A 82 -1.10 7.06 -8.26
N THR A 83 -0.01 6.95 -9.01
CA THR A 83 -0.07 6.72 -10.46
C THR A 83 0.18 5.26 -10.82
N LYS A 84 -0.23 4.90 -12.04
CA LYS A 84 0.03 3.59 -12.63
C LYS A 84 1.53 3.29 -12.67
N GLU A 85 2.34 4.25 -13.11
CA GLU A 85 3.79 4.11 -13.27
C GLU A 85 4.47 3.79 -11.93
N GLU A 86 4.05 4.47 -10.86
CA GLU A 86 4.57 4.25 -9.51
C GLU A 86 4.28 2.83 -9.02
N ILE A 87 3.05 2.37 -9.17
CA ILE A 87 2.64 1.02 -8.75
C ILE A 87 3.27 -0.06 -9.62
N GLN A 88 3.41 0.18 -10.93
CA GLN A 88 4.11 -0.74 -11.83
C GLN A 88 5.59 -0.86 -11.47
N ALA A 89 6.26 0.26 -11.17
CA ALA A 89 7.65 0.25 -10.74
C ALA A 89 7.80 -0.52 -9.42
N LEU A 90 6.93 -0.27 -8.44
CA LEU A 90 6.91 -1.00 -7.17
C LEU A 90 6.66 -2.49 -7.39
N TYR A 91 5.70 -2.87 -8.25
CA TYR A 91 5.40 -4.28 -8.54
C TYR A 91 6.60 -5.03 -9.14
N LYS A 92 7.33 -4.40 -10.07
CA LYS A 92 8.53 -5.01 -10.69
C LYS A 92 9.64 -5.34 -9.69
N THR A 93 9.70 -4.62 -8.56
CA THR A 93 10.70 -4.93 -7.51
C THR A 93 10.46 -6.31 -6.87
N PHE A 94 9.24 -6.83 -6.89
CA PHE A 94 8.94 -8.17 -6.40
C PHE A 94 9.59 -9.26 -7.26
N ASP A 95 9.69 -9.08 -8.58
CA ASP A 95 10.36 -10.05 -9.47
C ASP A 95 11.85 -10.21 -9.10
N PHE A 96 12.48 -9.12 -8.66
CA PHE A 96 13.86 -9.15 -8.18
C PHE A 96 14.00 -9.81 -6.80
N ILE A 97 13.03 -9.59 -5.91
CA ILE A 97 13.04 -10.18 -4.56
C ILE A 97 12.71 -11.67 -4.60
N GLU A 98 11.75 -12.12 -5.42
CA GLU A 98 11.40 -13.54 -5.55
C GLU A 98 12.59 -14.40 -5.99
N GLN A 99 13.54 -13.83 -6.75
CA GLN A 99 14.79 -14.50 -7.12
C GLN A 99 15.79 -14.65 -5.97
N LYS A 100 15.68 -13.82 -4.92
CA LYS A 100 16.64 -13.78 -3.80
C LYS A 100 16.11 -14.42 -2.53
N GLU A 101 14.89 -14.07 -2.13
CA GLU A 101 14.31 -14.48 -0.85
C GLU A 101 12.77 -14.41 -0.91
N ARG A 102 12.11 -15.57 -0.96
CA ARG A 102 10.66 -15.64 -1.04
C ARG A 102 10.06 -15.83 0.35
N LYS A 103 9.71 -14.72 1.02
CA LYS A 103 9.02 -14.73 2.32
C LYS A 103 7.51 -14.63 2.19
N PRO A 104 6.73 -15.12 3.18
CA PRO A 104 5.27 -14.96 3.20
C PRO A 104 4.81 -13.51 2.99
N ILE A 105 5.48 -12.54 3.60
CA ILE A 105 5.14 -11.12 3.43
C ILE A 105 5.38 -10.60 2.02
N HIS A 106 6.38 -11.11 1.30
CA HIS A 106 6.61 -10.74 -0.10
C HIS A 106 5.44 -11.22 -0.96
N VAL A 107 5.01 -12.47 -0.79
CA VAL A 107 3.87 -13.04 -1.53
C VAL A 107 2.57 -12.27 -1.20
N HIS A 108 2.37 -11.94 0.07
CA HIS A 108 1.22 -11.18 0.54
C HIS A 108 1.16 -9.79 -0.10
N LEU A 109 2.22 -9.00 0.01
CA LEU A 109 2.27 -7.65 -0.57
C LEU A 109 2.24 -7.69 -2.10
N GLN A 110 2.89 -8.66 -2.74
CA GLN A 110 2.87 -8.82 -4.21
C GLN A 110 1.44 -8.99 -4.71
N LYS A 111 0.62 -9.81 -4.02
CA LYS A 111 -0.79 -10.01 -4.37
C LYS A 111 -1.59 -8.71 -4.29
N LYS A 112 -1.41 -7.94 -3.22
CA LYS A 112 -2.13 -6.68 -3.00
C LYS A 112 -1.72 -5.62 -4.03
N ILE A 113 -0.42 -5.45 -4.24
CA ILE A 113 0.12 -4.50 -5.23
C ILE A 113 -0.29 -4.92 -6.64
N LYS A 114 -0.39 -6.23 -6.93
CA LYS A 114 -0.91 -6.72 -8.22
C LYS A 114 -2.35 -6.28 -8.46
N VAL A 115 -3.23 -6.45 -7.48
CA VAL A 115 -4.64 -6.03 -7.60
C VAL A 115 -4.73 -4.53 -7.88
N LEU A 116 -3.96 -3.72 -7.14
CA LEU A 116 -3.91 -2.27 -7.38
C LEU A 116 -3.35 -1.93 -8.76
N LYS A 117 -2.27 -2.62 -9.19
CA LYS A 117 -1.66 -2.44 -10.51
C LYS A 117 -2.64 -2.75 -11.62
N ASP A 118 -3.27 -3.92 -11.58
CA ASP A 118 -4.19 -4.40 -12.61
C ASP A 118 -5.38 -3.44 -12.71
N TYR A 119 -5.91 -2.97 -11.57
CA TYR A 119 -6.98 -1.98 -11.54
C TYR A 119 -6.60 -0.65 -12.20
N LEU A 120 -5.38 -0.14 -11.95
CA LEU A 120 -4.86 1.09 -12.59
C LEU A 120 -4.52 0.87 -14.08
N GLU A 121 -4.13 -0.35 -14.47
CA GLU A 121 -3.82 -0.71 -15.86
C GLU A 121 -5.05 -0.66 -16.77
N ASP A 122 -6.22 -0.98 -16.23
CA ASP A 122 -7.52 -0.86 -16.89
C ASP A 122 -7.98 0.60 -17.10
N GLY A 123 -7.16 1.58 -16.69
CA GLY A 123 -7.45 3.01 -16.83
C GLY A 123 -8.31 3.58 -15.70
N ASN A 124 -8.52 2.81 -14.63
CA ASN A 124 -9.21 3.31 -13.45
C ASN A 124 -8.29 4.19 -12.58
N GLU A 125 -8.91 4.99 -11.72
CA GLU A 125 -8.22 5.81 -10.74
C GLU A 125 -8.64 5.40 -9.32
N VAL A 126 -7.75 5.62 -8.35
CA VAL A 126 -8.01 5.39 -6.93
C VAL A 126 -7.69 6.63 -6.09
N SER A 127 -8.39 6.73 -4.97
CA SER A 127 -8.22 7.70 -3.91
C SER A 127 -7.85 6.95 -2.64
N PRO A 128 -6.59 7.00 -2.18
CA PRO A 128 -6.21 6.45 -0.89
C PRO A 128 -6.89 7.23 0.23
N VAL A 129 -7.64 6.51 1.07
CA VAL A 129 -8.39 7.08 2.19
C VAL A 129 -8.13 6.28 3.47
N PRO A 130 -8.01 6.93 4.63
CA PRO A 130 -7.95 6.23 5.90
C PRO A 130 -9.33 5.68 6.26
N ILE A 131 -9.41 4.39 6.58
CA ILE A 131 -10.65 3.74 7.00
C ILE A 131 -10.46 3.02 8.32
N HIS A 132 -11.54 2.94 9.11
CA HIS A 132 -11.61 1.98 10.19
C HIS A 132 -11.56 0.58 9.61
N ALA A 133 -10.66 -0.24 10.13
CA ALA A 133 -10.54 -1.62 9.74
C ALA A 133 -10.69 -2.53 10.96
N ASP A 134 -11.41 -3.62 10.75
CA ASP A 134 -11.44 -4.78 11.61
C ASP A 134 -10.63 -5.91 10.94
N ASN A 135 -10.31 -6.97 11.69
CA ASN A 135 -9.63 -8.18 11.18
C ASN A 135 -8.13 -8.04 10.87
N PHE A 136 -7.40 -7.25 11.67
CA PHE A 136 -5.94 -7.32 11.70
C PHE A 136 -5.47 -8.73 12.08
N SER A 137 -4.37 -9.17 11.48
CA SER A 137 -3.69 -10.43 11.81
C SER A 137 -2.18 -10.19 11.93
N SER A 138 -1.48 -11.01 12.71
CA SER A 138 -0.01 -10.99 12.75
C SER A 138 0.58 -11.86 11.65
N MET A 139 1.69 -11.42 11.07
CA MET A 139 2.52 -12.20 10.14
C MET A 139 3.99 -12.11 10.54
N GLU A 140 4.64 -13.26 10.65
CA GLU A 140 6.10 -13.35 10.86
C GLU A 140 6.86 -13.01 9.57
N ILE A 141 7.92 -12.20 9.69
CA ILE A 141 8.68 -11.66 8.55
C ILE A 141 10.19 -11.95 8.59
N LEU A 142 10.65 -12.77 9.54
CA LEU A 142 12.04 -13.24 9.62
C LEU A 142 12.23 -14.58 8.93
#